data_AF-X1DJ43-F1
#
_entry.id   AF-X1DJ43-F1
#
_cell.length_a   1.000
_cell.length_b   1.000
_cell.length_c   1.000
_cell.angle_alpha   90.00
_cell.angle_beta   90.00
_cell.angle_gamma   90.00
#
_symmetry.space_group_name_H-M   'P 1'
#
loop_
_entity.id
_entity.type
_entity.pdbx_description
1 polymer ?
#
loop_
_entity_poly.entity_id
_entity_poly.type
_entity_poly.pdbx_seq_one_letter_code
_entity_poly.pdbx_strand_id
1 'polypeptide(L)'
;IIIELTEEQVKLYQELVESTLKEIENLSTDKRKKKGLILALLVKLKQICNHPSQYLKIDISSIDLDTKMEEIVSQSQKLKRLLDMTDEVISNGEKVLIFTQFTQMGNILQKVLEHKYKFKILYFHGGVQEKKRKEIVDEFQSENIESPPILILSLKAGGTGLNLTQGTTVIHFDRWWNPAVEDQATDRAYRIGQKLVVNVYKFISKGTIEEKIDYLLEEKRDLADKIVT
;
A
#
# COMPACT_ATOMS: atom_id res chain seq x y z
N ILE A 1 3.97 6.78 9.88
CA ILE A 1 4.21 5.68 10.85
C ILE A 1 5.44 4.92 10.38
N ILE A 2 6.50 4.97 11.18
CA ILE A 2 7.72 4.19 10.96
C ILE A 2 7.48 2.76 11.43
N ILE A 3 7.85 1.78 10.61
CA ILE A 3 7.60 0.35 10.84
C ILE A 3 8.93 -0.39 10.65
N GLU A 4 9.28 -1.26 11.59
CA GLU A 4 10.50 -2.08 11.46
C GLU A 4 10.26 -3.29 10.54
N LEU A 5 11.31 -3.75 9.85
CA LEU A 5 11.25 -4.98 9.08
C LEU A 5 11.33 -6.19 10.02
N THR A 6 10.73 -7.31 9.62
CA THR A 6 10.98 -8.61 10.25
C THR A 6 12.38 -9.11 9.93
N GLU A 7 12.90 -10.08 10.69
CA GLU A 7 14.20 -10.70 10.41
C GLU A 7 14.27 -11.30 9.00
N GLU A 8 13.20 -11.95 8.55
CA GLU A 8 13.09 -12.48 7.19
C GLU A 8 13.16 -11.36 6.14
N GLN A 9 12.41 -10.27 6.34
CA GLN A 9 12.44 -9.13 5.44
C GLN A 9 13.84 -8.50 5.38
N VAL A 10 14.53 -8.35 6.53
CA VAL A 10 15.90 -7.83 6.58
C VAL A 10 16.84 -8.72 5.78
N LYS A 11 16.77 -10.04 5.96
CA LYS A 11 17.60 -11.00 5.24
C LYS A 11 17.38 -10.91 3.73
N LEU A 12 16.12 -10.99 3.28
CA LEU A 12 15.77 -10.88 1.86
C LEU A 12 16.22 -9.55 1.25
N TYR A 13 16.09 -8.47 2.02
CA TYR A 13 16.49 -7.13 1.59
C TYR A 13 18.01 -7.04 1.37
N GLN A 14 18.81 -7.50 2.34
CA GLN A 14 20.27 -7.46 2.27
C GLN A 14 20.80 -8.35 1.14
N GLU A 15 20.32 -9.60 1.04
CA GLU A 15 20.72 -10.53 -0.01
C GLU A 15 20.44 -9.96 -1.41
N LEU A 16 19.29 -9.32 -1.60
CA LEU A 16 18.92 -8.71 -2.87
C LEU A 16 19.81 -7.51 -3.22
N VAL A 17 20.12 -6.66 -2.23
CA VAL A 17 21.01 -5.50 -2.44
C VAL A 17 22.40 -5.97 -2.83
N GLU A 18 23.00 -6.88 -2.05
CA GLU A 18 24.35 -7.38 -2.28
C GLU A 18 24.50 -8.07 -3.64
N SER A 19 23.57 -8.96 -3.99
CA SER A 19 23.59 -9.67 -5.27
C SER A 19 23.46 -8.72 -6.46
N THR A 20 22.57 -7.73 -6.36
CA THR A 20 22.36 -6.75 -7.44
C THR A 20 23.54 -5.81 -7.61
N LEU A 21 24.20 -5.39 -6.51
CA LEU A 21 25.39 -4.54 -6.59
C LEU A 21 26.56 -5.27 -7.28
N LYS A 22 26.78 -6.54 -6.95
CA LYS A 22 27.77 -7.40 -7.63
C LYS A 22 27.48 -7.50 -9.13
N GLU A 23 26.22 -7.63 -9.53
CA GLU A 23 25.82 -7.67 -10.94
C GLU A 23 26.11 -6.32 -11.64
N ILE A 24 25.83 -5.20 -10.97
CA ILE A 24 26.08 -3.85 -11.50
C ILE A 24 27.59 -3.60 -11.69
N GLU A 25 28.43 -4.04 -10.75
CA GLU A 25 29.89 -3.92 -10.84
C GLU A 25 30.44 -4.65 -12.07
N ASN A 26 29.93 -5.85 -12.34
CA ASN A 26 30.32 -6.66 -13.50
C ASN A 26 29.91 -6.04 -14.85
N LEU A 27 28.94 -5.12 -14.87
CA LEU A 27 28.42 -4.46 -16.09
C LEU A 27 29.17 -3.16 -16.42
N SER A 28 30.46 -3.06 -16.07
CA SER A 28 31.26 -1.83 -15.97
C SER A 28 30.97 -0.72 -17.00
N THR A 29 30.71 -1.04 -18.28
CA THR A 29 30.48 -0.07 -19.37
C THR A 29 29.03 0.15 -19.83
N ASP A 30 28.05 -0.71 -19.48
CA ASP A 30 26.66 -0.58 -20.00
C ASP A 30 25.75 0.21 -19.05
N LYS A 31 25.75 1.54 -19.23
CA LYS A 31 24.92 2.47 -18.45
C LYS A 31 23.42 2.16 -18.53
N ARG A 32 22.93 1.61 -19.65
CA ARG A 32 21.50 1.38 -19.87
C ARG A 32 21.04 0.16 -19.06
N LYS A 33 21.81 -0.93 -19.09
CA LYS A 33 21.56 -2.12 -18.25
C LYS A 33 21.65 -1.81 -16.76
N LYS A 34 22.66 -1.03 -16.33
CA LYS A 34 22.78 -0.58 -14.94
C LYS A 34 21.53 0.15 -14.46
N LYS A 35 21.02 1.11 -15.24
CA LYS A 35 19.78 1.83 -14.89
C LYS A 35 18.59 0.88 -14.79
N GLY A 36 18.48 -0.09 -15.70
CA GLY A 36 17.43 -1.12 -15.66
C GLY A 36 17.47 -1.95 -14.36
N LEU A 37 18.65 -2.42 -13.96
CA LEU A 37 18.84 -3.18 -12.72
C LEU A 37 18.49 -2.37 -11.48
N ILE A 38 18.91 -1.11 -11.42
CA ILE A 38 18.58 -0.22 -10.30
C ILE A 38 17.07 -0.03 -10.19
N LEU A 39 16.37 0.22 -11.30
CA LEU A 39 14.91 0.36 -11.27
C LEU A 39 14.22 -0.93 -10.82
N ALA A 40 14.70 -2.09 -11.28
CA ALA A 40 14.18 -3.39 -10.84
C ALA A 40 14.43 -3.65 -9.35
N LEU A 41 15.62 -3.28 -8.84
CA LEU A 41 15.99 -3.37 -7.44
C LEU A 41 15.04 -2.54 -6.58
N LEU A 42 14.83 -1.27 -6.91
CA LEU A 42 13.94 -0.37 -6.17
C LEU A 42 12.52 -0.95 -6.06
N VAL A 43 11.98 -1.52 -7.15
CA VAL A 43 10.67 -2.16 -7.13
C VAL A 43 10.65 -3.37 -6.20
N LYS A 44 11.63 -4.27 -6.30
CA LYS A 44 11.72 -5.48 -5.47
C LYS A 44 11.92 -5.17 -3.99
N LEU A 45 12.74 -4.17 -3.64
CA LEU A 45 12.93 -3.73 -2.26
C LEU A 45 11.62 -3.26 -1.64
N LYS A 46 10.79 -2.52 -2.39
CA LYS A 46 9.46 -2.12 -1.92
C LYS A 46 8.52 -3.31 -1.73
N GLN A 47 8.59 -4.31 -2.61
CA GLN A 47 7.82 -5.56 -2.42
C GLN A 47 8.23 -6.27 -1.13
N ILE A 48 9.53 -6.35 -0.83
CA ILE A 48 10.04 -6.93 0.41
C ILE A 48 9.54 -6.13 1.62
N CYS A 49 9.60 -4.79 1.59
CA CYS A 49 9.11 -3.92 2.66
C CYS A 49 7.62 -4.13 2.96
N ASN A 50 6.82 -4.42 1.92
CA ASN A 50 5.41 -4.73 2.03
C ASN A 50 5.16 -6.11 2.63
N HIS A 51 5.69 -7.16 2.00
CA HIS A 51 5.52 -8.54 2.43
C HIS A 51 6.45 -9.50 1.66
N PRO A 52 7.15 -10.45 2.33
CA PRO A 52 7.97 -11.47 1.64
C PRO A 52 7.24 -12.20 0.50
N SER A 53 6.02 -12.70 0.76
CA SER A 53 5.12 -13.30 -0.26
C SER A 53 4.90 -12.46 -1.51
N GLN A 54 4.92 -11.11 -1.41
CA GLN A 54 4.81 -10.25 -2.58
C GLN A 54 6.05 -10.37 -3.46
N TYR A 55 7.24 -10.26 -2.86
CA TYR A 55 8.52 -10.39 -3.54
C TYR A 55 8.75 -11.80 -4.11
N LEU A 56 8.47 -12.82 -3.30
CA LEU A 56 8.61 -14.24 -3.66
C LEU A 56 7.51 -14.74 -4.61
N LYS A 57 6.48 -13.92 -4.89
CA LYS A 57 5.34 -14.24 -5.75
C LYS A 57 4.56 -15.47 -5.27
N ILE A 58 4.42 -15.60 -3.96
CA ILE A 58 3.59 -16.64 -3.34
C ILE A 58 2.12 -16.30 -3.58
N ASP A 59 1.37 -17.27 -4.10
CA ASP A 59 -0.07 -17.15 -4.29
C ASP A 59 -0.78 -17.47 -2.97
N ILE A 60 -1.20 -16.42 -2.25
CA ILE A 60 -1.93 -16.56 -0.99
C ILE A 60 -3.25 -17.33 -1.15
N SER A 61 -3.85 -17.36 -2.36
CA SER A 61 -5.06 -18.14 -2.58
C SER A 61 -4.84 -19.65 -2.53
N SER A 62 -3.59 -20.09 -2.66
CA SER A 62 -3.20 -21.50 -2.51
C SER A 62 -2.88 -21.90 -1.08
N ILE A 63 -2.84 -20.93 -0.14
CA ILE A 63 -2.50 -21.17 1.25
C ILE A 63 -3.78 -21.40 2.06
N ASP A 64 -3.76 -22.42 2.91
CA ASP A 64 -4.78 -22.61 3.93
C ASP A 64 -4.62 -21.57 5.04
N LEU A 65 -5.39 -20.48 4.95
CA LEU A 65 -5.37 -19.40 5.93
C LEU A 65 -5.89 -19.83 7.30
N ASP A 66 -6.68 -20.90 7.42
CA ASP A 66 -7.13 -21.37 8.74
C ASP A 66 -5.96 -21.87 9.58
N THR A 67 -4.92 -22.43 8.94
CA THR A 67 -3.71 -22.93 9.62
C THR A 67 -2.50 -21.99 9.51
N LYS A 68 -2.45 -21.11 8.51
CA LYS A 68 -1.27 -20.29 8.19
C LYS A 68 -1.43 -18.78 8.37
N MET A 69 -2.60 -18.29 8.82
CA MET A 69 -2.83 -16.85 9.00
C MET A 69 -1.78 -16.19 9.90
N GLU A 70 -1.48 -16.79 11.06
CA GLU A 70 -0.49 -16.23 12.00
C GLU A 70 0.90 -16.13 11.37
N GLU A 71 1.32 -17.18 10.65
CA GLU A 71 2.60 -17.20 9.93
C GLU A 71 2.66 -16.06 8.91
N ILE A 72 1.64 -15.93 8.04
CA ILE A 72 1.58 -14.87 7.02
C ILE A 72 1.65 -13.48 7.67
N VAL A 73 0.85 -13.24 8.72
CA VAL A 73 0.85 -11.94 9.40
C VAL A 73 2.20 -11.65 10.06
N SER A 74 2.84 -12.67 10.65
CA SER A 74 4.14 -12.52 11.31
C SER A 74 5.29 -12.19 10.35
N GLN A 75 5.16 -12.49 9.05
CA GLN A 75 6.16 -12.21 8.02
C GLN A 75 6.25 -10.72 7.64
N SER A 76 5.25 -9.90 7.99
CA SER A 76 5.24 -8.47 7.69
C SER A 76 4.68 -7.62 8.84
N GLN A 77 5.52 -6.76 9.40
CA GLN A 77 5.08 -5.79 10.41
C GLN A 77 4.12 -4.75 9.87
N LYS A 78 4.19 -4.43 8.56
CA LYS A 78 3.20 -3.55 7.92
C LYS A 78 1.83 -4.22 7.89
N LEU A 79 1.77 -5.50 7.57
CA LEU A 79 0.51 -6.24 7.58
C LEU A 79 -0.05 -6.31 8.99
N LYS A 80 0.77 -6.67 9.99
CA LYS A 80 0.36 -6.66 11.39
C LYS A 80 -0.20 -5.31 11.83
N ARG A 81 0.53 -4.22 11.57
CA ARG A 81 0.08 -2.87 11.93
C ARG A 81 -1.20 -2.45 11.21
N LEU A 82 -1.36 -2.85 9.95
CA LEU A 82 -2.60 -2.63 9.21
C LEU A 82 -3.76 -3.29 9.93
N LEU A 83 -3.63 -4.57 10.31
CA LEU A 83 -4.69 -5.31 11.00
C LEU A 83 -5.08 -4.67 12.34
N ASP A 84 -4.09 -4.22 13.13
CA ASP A 84 -4.35 -3.53 14.40
C ASP A 84 -5.15 -2.24 14.19
N MET A 85 -4.78 -1.46 13.16
CA MET A 85 -5.46 -0.21 12.85
C MET A 85 -6.86 -0.44 12.25
N THR A 86 -7.03 -1.48 11.42
CA THR A 86 -8.36 -1.80 10.89
C THR A 86 -9.28 -2.35 11.97
N ASP A 87 -8.76 -3.08 12.95
CA ASP A 87 -9.54 -3.50 14.14
C ASP A 87 -10.06 -2.29 14.91
N GLU A 88 -9.21 -1.29 15.15
CA GLU A 88 -9.61 -0.05 15.82
C GLU A 88 -10.69 0.70 15.03
N VAL A 89 -10.47 0.95 13.74
CA VAL A 89 -11.45 1.66 12.87
C VAL A 89 -12.79 0.94 12.83
N ILE A 90 -12.80 -0.38 12.64
CA ILE A 90 -14.05 -1.17 12.59
C ILE A 90 -14.76 -1.16 13.94
N SER A 91 -14.02 -1.26 15.05
CA SER A 91 -14.61 -1.23 16.40
C SER A 91 -15.33 0.08 16.72
N ASN A 92 -14.90 1.18 16.08
CA ASN A 92 -15.53 2.50 16.18
C ASN A 92 -16.72 2.67 15.20
N GLY A 93 -17.06 1.66 14.40
CA GLY A 93 -18.10 1.75 13.37
C GLY A 93 -17.70 2.63 12.18
N GLU A 94 -16.40 2.85 11.98
CA GLU A 94 -15.86 3.72 10.95
C GLU A 94 -15.38 2.94 9.72
N LYS A 95 -15.07 3.66 8.63
CA LYS A 95 -14.59 3.06 7.37
C LYS A 95 -13.17 3.49 7.02
N VAL A 96 -12.43 2.56 6.42
CA VAL A 96 -11.02 2.71 6.07
C VAL A 96 -10.77 2.52 4.58
N LEU A 97 -9.96 3.41 4.03
CA LEU A 97 -9.40 3.36 2.69
C LEU A 97 -7.94 2.89 2.78
N ILE A 98 -7.59 1.82 2.08
CA ILE A 98 -6.24 1.25 2.09
C ILE A 98 -5.63 1.39 0.69
N PHE A 99 -4.60 2.21 0.55
CA PHE A 99 -3.90 2.42 -0.70
C PHE A 99 -2.63 1.58 -0.78
N THR A 100 -2.43 0.94 -1.93
CA THR A 100 -1.17 0.30 -2.32
C THR A 100 -0.89 0.57 -3.79
N GLN A 101 0.38 0.68 -4.17
CA GLN A 101 0.77 0.82 -5.56
C GLN A 101 0.77 -0.52 -6.33
N PHE A 102 0.76 -1.64 -5.62
CA PHE A 102 0.90 -2.97 -6.20
C PHE A 102 -0.41 -3.73 -6.16
N THR A 103 -0.90 -4.10 -7.34
CA THR A 103 -2.14 -4.90 -7.44
C THR A 103 -2.02 -6.26 -6.76
N GLN A 104 -0.84 -6.87 -6.83
CA GLN A 104 -0.52 -8.11 -6.13
C GLN A 104 -0.64 -7.95 -4.61
N MET A 105 -0.15 -6.85 -4.04
CA MET A 105 -0.30 -6.60 -2.60
C MET A 105 -1.77 -6.37 -2.25
N GLY A 106 -2.53 -5.65 -3.08
CA GLY A 106 -3.97 -5.50 -2.90
C GLY A 106 -4.72 -6.84 -2.84
N ASN A 107 -4.34 -7.82 -3.68
CA ASN A 107 -4.90 -9.18 -3.62
C ASN A 107 -4.54 -9.90 -2.30
N ILE A 108 -3.29 -9.79 -1.84
CA ILE A 108 -2.83 -10.36 -0.56
C ILE A 108 -3.67 -9.77 0.57
N LEU A 109 -3.76 -8.43 0.64
CA LEU A 109 -4.53 -7.73 1.65
C LEU A 109 -6.00 -8.14 1.63
N GLN A 110 -6.62 -8.19 0.45
CA GLN A 110 -8.02 -8.60 0.32
C GLN A 110 -8.26 -9.98 0.93
N LYS A 111 -7.41 -10.96 0.62
CA LYS A 111 -7.56 -12.33 1.14
C LYS A 111 -7.36 -12.42 2.65
N VAL A 112 -6.32 -11.77 3.17
CA VAL A 112 -6.04 -11.75 4.61
C VAL A 112 -7.19 -11.08 5.38
N LEU A 113 -7.70 -9.95 4.88
CA LEU A 113 -8.79 -9.22 5.52
C LEU A 113 -10.14 -9.95 5.41
N GLU A 114 -10.47 -10.52 4.26
CA GLU A 114 -11.68 -11.36 4.08
C GLU A 114 -11.66 -12.54 5.05
N HIS A 115 -10.50 -13.20 5.19
CA HIS A 115 -10.35 -14.33 6.11
C HIS A 115 -10.47 -13.91 7.57
N LYS A 116 -9.83 -12.81 8.00
CA LYS A 116 -9.90 -12.34 9.39
C LYS A 116 -11.31 -11.92 9.78
N TYR A 117 -11.95 -11.12 8.94
CA TYR A 117 -13.20 -10.45 9.31
C TYR A 117 -14.47 -11.19 8.90
N LYS A 118 -14.35 -12.20 8.03
CA LYS A 118 -15.48 -13.01 7.54
C LYS A 118 -16.58 -12.19 6.85
N PHE A 119 -16.22 -11.03 6.31
CA PHE A 119 -17.07 -10.23 5.42
C PHE A 119 -16.33 -9.85 4.14
N LYS A 120 -17.09 -9.41 3.13
CA LYS A 120 -16.59 -9.01 1.82
C LYS A 120 -15.66 -7.79 1.94
N ILE A 121 -14.48 -7.84 1.33
CA ILE A 121 -13.57 -6.70 1.25
C ILE A 121 -13.65 -6.09 -0.15
N LEU A 122 -13.93 -4.79 -0.22
CA LEU A 122 -14.01 -4.09 -1.50
C LEU A 122 -12.60 -3.82 -2.03
N TYR A 123 -12.41 -4.03 -3.34
CA TYR A 123 -11.12 -3.80 -3.97
C TYR A 123 -11.26 -3.12 -5.33
N PHE A 124 -10.76 -1.90 -5.42
CA PHE A 124 -10.75 -1.07 -6.62
C PHE A 124 -9.36 -1.06 -7.27
N HIS A 125 -9.24 -1.66 -8.45
CA HIS A 125 -7.98 -1.65 -9.21
C HIS A 125 -8.20 -1.46 -10.71
N GLY A 126 -7.12 -1.22 -11.46
CA GLY A 126 -7.18 -0.90 -12.89
C GLY A 126 -7.81 -1.98 -13.78
N GLY A 127 -7.90 -3.24 -13.31
CA GLY A 127 -8.53 -4.35 -14.03
C GLY A 127 -10.04 -4.46 -13.82
N VAL A 128 -10.62 -3.68 -12.91
CA VAL A 128 -12.08 -3.68 -12.66
C VAL A 128 -12.79 -2.97 -13.81
N GLN A 129 -13.82 -3.60 -14.37
CA GLN A 129 -14.68 -3.03 -15.40
C GLN A 129 -15.42 -1.78 -14.88
N GLU A 130 -15.66 -0.80 -15.75
CA GLU A 130 -16.25 0.50 -15.36
C GLU A 130 -17.58 0.37 -14.61
N LYS A 131 -18.48 -0.51 -15.05
CA LYS A 131 -19.75 -0.76 -14.34
C LYS A 131 -19.53 -1.21 -12.89
N LYS A 132 -18.62 -2.17 -12.68
CA LYS A 132 -18.26 -2.69 -11.35
C LYS A 132 -17.54 -1.65 -10.49
N ARG A 133 -16.79 -0.72 -11.10
CA ARG A 133 -16.13 0.38 -10.37
C ARG A 133 -17.16 1.26 -9.66
N LYS A 134 -18.26 1.58 -10.35
CA LYS A 134 -19.36 2.35 -9.75
C LYS A 134 -20.02 1.58 -8.61
N GLU A 135 -20.34 0.31 -8.82
CA GLU A 135 -20.94 -0.56 -7.79
C GLU A 135 -20.08 -0.61 -6.51
N ILE A 136 -18.76 -0.77 -6.64
CA ILE A 136 -17.83 -0.77 -5.49
C ILE A 136 -17.86 0.56 -4.73
N VAL A 137 -17.87 1.68 -5.45
CA VAL A 137 -17.87 3.02 -4.84
C VAL A 137 -19.19 3.28 -4.15
N ASP A 138 -20.31 2.97 -4.80
CA ASP A 138 -21.66 3.14 -4.25
C ASP A 138 -21.84 2.25 -3.00
N GLU A 139 -21.34 1.02 -3.03
CA GLU A 139 -21.37 0.08 -1.90
C GLU A 139 -20.56 0.60 -0.71
N PHE A 140 -19.34 1.10 -0.93
CA PHE A 140 -18.51 1.71 0.13
C PHE A 140 -19.14 2.99 0.70
N GLN A 141 -19.79 3.80 -0.16
CA GLN A 141 -20.39 5.07 0.22
C GLN A 141 -21.76 4.94 0.91
N SER A 142 -22.33 3.73 0.92
CA SER A 142 -23.59 3.44 1.62
C SER A 142 -23.46 3.63 3.13
N GLU A 143 -24.43 4.31 3.75
CA GLU A 143 -24.54 4.46 5.21
C GLU A 143 -25.17 3.23 5.89
N ASN A 144 -25.54 2.20 5.13
CA ASN A 144 -26.04 0.95 5.71
C ASN A 144 -24.95 0.26 6.55
N ILE A 145 -25.31 -0.19 7.76
CA ILE A 145 -24.43 -0.95 8.66
C ILE A 145 -23.87 -2.24 8.03
N GLU A 146 -24.58 -2.82 7.06
CA GLU A 146 -24.13 -4.00 6.31
C GLU A 146 -23.09 -3.67 5.22
N SER A 147 -22.84 -2.39 4.94
CA SER A 147 -21.84 -1.97 3.97
C SER A 147 -20.43 -2.34 4.43
N PRO A 148 -19.58 -2.95 3.57
CA PRO A 148 -18.20 -3.23 3.90
C PRO A 148 -17.42 -1.99 4.37
N PRO A 149 -16.80 -2.02 5.56
CA PRO A 149 -16.07 -0.87 6.10
C PRO A 149 -14.67 -0.71 5.50
N ILE A 150 -14.19 -1.67 4.69
CA ILE A 150 -12.85 -1.64 4.10
C ILE A 150 -12.94 -1.54 2.58
N LEU A 151 -12.26 -0.53 2.01
CA LEU A 151 -12.00 -0.43 0.58
C LEU A 151 -10.50 -0.33 0.31
N ILE A 152 -9.97 -1.29 -0.43
CA ILE A 152 -8.60 -1.29 -0.94
C ILE A 152 -8.57 -0.60 -2.30
N LEU A 153 -7.59 0.26 -2.55
CA LEU A 153 -7.40 0.95 -3.82
C LEU A 153 -5.97 0.78 -4.33
N SER A 154 -5.84 0.42 -5.61
CA SER A 154 -4.54 0.54 -6.27
C SER A 154 -4.32 1.96 -6.80
N LEU A 155 -3.19 2.58 -6.46
CA LEU A 155 -2.90 3.99 -6.81
C LEU A 155 -2.98 4.26 -8.32
N LYS A 156 -2.58 3.29 -9.15
CA LYS A 156 -2.63 3.38 -10.62
C LYS A 156 -4.03 3.30 -11.22
N ALA A 157 -5.05 2.90 -10.46
CA ALA A 157 -6.43 2.91 -10.94
C ALA A 157 -7.02 4.34 -11.03
N GLY A 158 -6.23 5.34 -10.61
CA GLY A 158 -6.66 6.68 -10.25
C GLY A 158 -6.75 7.74 -11.34
N GLY A 159 -7.25 7.42 -12.53
CA GLY A 159 -7.74 8.44 -13.47
C GLY A 159 -9.20 8.88 -13.22
N THR A 160 -9.88 8.21 -12.29
CA THR A 160 -11.31 8.42 -12.00
C THR A 160 -11.45 9.34 -10.80
N GLY A 161 -12.08 10.50 -10.94
CA GLY A 161 -12.33 11.44 -9.84
C GLY A 161 -13.34 10.90 -8.83
N LEU A 162 -12.95 9.88 -8.06
CA LEU A 162 -13.78 9.21 -7.06
C LEU A 162 -14.14 10.16 -5.93
N ASN A 163 -15.33 9.97 -5.35
CA ASN A 163 -15.76 10.62 -4.13
C ASN A 163 -15.92 9.51 -3.07
N LEU A 164 -15.10 9.52 -2.02
CA LEU A 164 -15.00 8.44 -1.00
C LEU A 164 -15.15 9.01 0.42
N THR A 165 -16.13 9.89 0.60
CA THR A 165 -16.40 10.67 1.81
C THR A 165 -16.85 9.85 3.02
N GLN A 166 -17.24 8.58 2.88
CA GLN A 166 -17.50 7.71 4.04
C GLN A 166 -16.21 7.21 4.71
N GLY A 167 -15.05 7.36 4.07
CA GLY A 167 -13.76 6.97 4.67
C GLY A 167 -13.26 8.01 5.67
N THR A 168 -13.18 7.66 6.95
CA THR A 168 -12.61 8.49 8.03
C THR A 168 -11.13 8.20 8.26
N THR A 169 -10.64 7.07 7.77
CA THR A 169 -9.23 6.69 7.88
C THR A 169 -8.66 6.31 6.51
N VAL A 170 -7.50 6.88 6.17
CA VAL A 170 -6.74 6.60 4.96
C VAL A 170 -5.39 6.02 5.36
N ILE A 171 -5.09 4.81 4.88
CA ILE A 171 -3.81 4.15 5.12
C ILE A 171 -3.09 3.96 3.78
N HIS A 172 -1.97 4.65 3.60
CA HIS A 172 -1.02 4.38 2.53
C HIS A 172 -0.07 3.27 2.98
N PHE A 173 -0.36 2.05 2.55
CA PHE A 173 0.40 0.85 2.93
C PHE A 173 1.84 0.88 2.38
N ASP A 174 2.02 1.47 1.20
CA ASP A 174 3.31 1.71 0.59
C ASP A 174 3.40 3.11 -0.03
N ARG A 175 4.60 3.69 0.01
CA ARG A 175 4.82 5.06 -0.47
C ARG A 175 4.87 5.12 -1.98
N TRP A 176 4.21 6.11 -2.56
CA TRP A 176 4.34 6.39 -3.98
C TRP A 176 5.48 7.39 -4.22
N TRP A 177 6.21 7.23 -5.33
CA TRP A 177 7.36 8.07 -5.64
C TRP A 177 7.00 9.51 -6.08
N ASN A 178 5.73 9.80 -6.30
CA ASN A 178 5.24 11.13 -6.68
C ASN A 178 4.24 11.65 -5.62
N PRO A 179 4.59 12.65 -4.79
CA PRO A 179 3.71 13.12 -3.73
C PRO A 179 2.34 13.53 -4.24
N ALA A 180 2.29 14.21 -5.40
CA ALA A 180 1.05 14.70 -5.99
C ALA A 180 0.03 13.59 -6.29
N VAL A 181 0.48 12.38 -6.63
CA VAL A 181 -0.42 11.24 -6.88
C VAL A 181 -0.93 10.65 -5.56
N GLU A 182 -0.11 10.67 -4.51
CA GLU A 182 -0.50 10.23 -3.17
C GLU A 182 -1.47 11.23 -2.51
N ASP A 183 -1.22 12.52 -2.67
CA ASP A 183 -2.09 13.60 -2.23
C ASP A 183 -3.42 13.55 -2.99
N GLN A 184 -3.40 13.42 -4.32
CA GLN A 184 -4.63 13.22 -5.11
C GLN A 184 -5.41 11.97 -4.71
N ALA A 185 -4.73 10.90 -4.28
CA ALA A 185 -5.40 9.71 -3.77
C ALA A 185 -6.08 9.98 -2.41
N THR A 186 -5.42 10.75 -1.55
CA THR A 186 -5.93 11.20 -0.24
C THR A 186 -7.09 12.19 -0.38
N ASP A 187 -7.01 13.12 -1.34
CA ASP A 187 -8.04 14.11 -1.68
C ASP A 187 -9.38 13.49 -2.09
N ARG A 188 -9.40 12.20 -2.43
CA ARG A 188 -10.66 11.47 -2.71
C ARG A 188 -11.51 11.26 -1.47
N ALA A 189 -10.87 11.18 -0.30
CA ALA A 189 -11.54 11.15 1.00
C ALA A 189 -11.83 12.58 1.50
N TYR A 190 -10.93 13.52 1.21
CA TYR A 190 -11.08 14.96 1.48
C TYR A 190 -11.79 15.70 0.35
N ARG A 191 -13.09 15.46 0.19
CA ARG A 191 -13.90 16.13 -0.84
C ARG A 191 -15.15 16.78 -0.25
N ILE A 192 -15.71 17.75 -0.98
CA ILE A 192 -16.98 18.40 -0.64
C ILE A 192 -18.03 17.31 -0.35
N GLY A 193 -18.58 17.33 0.86
CA GLY A 193 -19.49 16.29 1.37
C GLY A 193 -18.92 15.46 2.51
N GLN A 194 -17.60 15.50 2.74
CA GLN A 194 -16.97 14.96 3.95
C GLN A 194 -17.37 15.82 5.17
N LYS A 195 -17.88 15.19 6.22
CA LYS A 195 -18.33 15.84 7.46
C LYS A 195 -17.48 15.44 8.68
N LEU A 196 -16.66 14.41 8.52
CA LEU A 196 -15.84 13.82 9.58
C LEU A 196 -14.36 14.14 9.38
N VAL A 197 -13.60 14.12 10.47
CA VAL A 197 -12.13 14.26 10.42
C VAL A 197 -11.55 13.03 9.73
N VAL A 198 -10.69 13.24 8.74
CA VAL A 198 -10.05 12.14 8.01
C VAL A 198 -8.61 11.96 8.47
N ASN A 199 -8.32 10.85 9.14
CA ASN A 199 -6.97 10.54 9.58
C ASN A 199 -6.16 9.89 8.44
N VAL A 200 -4.96 10.41 8.17
CA VAL A 200 -4.10 9.90 7.09
C VAL A 200 -2.82 9.33 7.67
N TYR A 201 -2.59 8.05 7.41
CA TYR A 201 -1.44 7.30 7.89
C TYR A 201 -0.61 6.80 6.71
N LYS A 202 0.69 7.10 6.74
CA LYS A 202 1.65 6.63 5.74
C LYS A 202 2.61 5.65 6.38
N PHE A 203 2.66 4.42 5.88
CA PHE A 203 3.59 3.40 6.37
C PHE A 203 4.95 3.57 5.68
N ILE A 204 6.02 3.51 6.47
CA ILE A 204 7.39 3.68 6.01
C ILE A 204 8.26 2.66 6.74
N SER A 205 8.93 1.80 6.00
CA SER A 205 9.87 0.82 6.58
C SER A 205 11.19 1.48 6.99
N LYS A 206 11.54 1.38 8.27
CA LYS A 206 12.76 1.93 8.89
C LYS A 206 14.03 1.28 8.31
N GLY A 207 15.07 2.07 8.10
CA GLY A 207 16.36 1.65 7.57
C GLY A 207 16.31 1.22 6.10
N THR A 208 15.25 1.55 5.37
CA THR A 208 15.05 1.09 3.99
C THR A 208 15.04 2.23 2.98
N ILE A 209 14.94 1.86 1.70
CA ILE A 209 14.72 2.80 0.61
C ILE A 209 13.45 3.66 0.81
N GLU A 210 12.45 3.20 1.57
CA GLU A 210 11.24 3.98 1.82
C GLU A 210 11.50 5.24 2.65
N GLU A 211 12.40 5.20 3.65
CA GLU A 211 12.80 6.40 4.40
C GLU A 211 13.54 7.39 3.50
N LYS A 212 14.42 6.89 2.62
CA LYS A 212 15.12 7.77 1.69
C LYS A 212 14.16 8.38 0.67
N ILE A 213 13.18 7.62 0.20
CA ILE A 213 12.11 8.14 -0.66
C ILE A 213 11.36 9.23 0.10
N ASP A 214 10.91 8.96 1.33
CA ASP A 214 10.16 9.92 2.13
C ASP A 214 10.91 11.24 2.32
N TYR A 215 12.17 11.18 2.75
CA TYR A 215 13.05 12.34 2.89
C TYR A 215 13.13 13.16 1.59
N LEU A 216 13.31 12.50 0.44
CA LEU A 216 13.37 13.18 -0.86
C LEU A 216 12.03 13.79 -1.29
N LEU A 217 10.90 13.20 -0.86
CA LEU A 217 9.56 13.75 -1.12
C LEU A 217 9.31 14.99 -0.26
N GLU A 218 9.75 14.99 0.99
CA GLU A 218 9.69 16.14 1.90
C GLU A 218 10.56 17.30 1.39
N GLU A 219 11.83 17.05 1.04
CA GLU A 219 12.71 18.08 0.46
C GLU A 219 12.09 18.74 -0.79
N LYS A 220 11.49 17.93 -1.68
CA LYS A 220 10.83 18.45 -2.88
C LYS A 220 9.61 19.32 -2.58
N ARG A 221 8.86 19.02 -1.52
CA ARG A 221 7.71 19.84 -1.08
C ARG A 221 8.18 21.19 -0.57
N ASP A 222 9.17 21.19 0.32
CA ASP A 222 9.75 22.42 0.88
C ASP A 222 10.30 23.35 -0.22
N LEU A 223 10.91 22.77 -1.25
CA LEU A 223 11.36 23.50 -2.43
C LEU A 223 10.20 24.10 -3.25
N ALA A 224 9.12 23.36 -3.43
CA ALA A 224 7.94 23.83 -4.16
C ALA A 224 7.23 24.97 -3.41
N ASP A 225 7.05 24.84 -2.10
CA ASP A 225 6.36 25.85 -1.27
C ASP A 225 7.12 27.18 -1.24
N LYS A 226 8.46 27.13 -1.26
CA LYS A 226 9.32 28.32 -1.34
C LYS A 226 9.24 29.09 -2.66
N ILE A 227 8.79 28.45 -3.75
CA ILE A 227 8.64 29.08 -5.08
C ILE A 227 7.24 29.69 -5.26
N VAL A 228 6.25 29.21 -4.51
CA VAL A 228 4.85 29.64 -4.59
C VAL A 228 4.54 30.79 -3.61
N THR A 229 5.53 31.28 -2.87
CA THR A 229 5.44 32.46 -1.98
C THR A 229 6.08 33.69 -2.62
#